data_AF-A0AAW8NFM6-F1
#
_entry.id   AF-A0AAW8NFM6-F1
#
_cell.length_a   1.000
_cell.length_b   1.000
_cell.length_c   1.000
_cell.angle_alpha   90.00
_cell.angle_beta   90.00
_cell.angle_gamma   90.00
#
_symmetry.space_group_name_H-M   'P 1'
#
loop_
_entity.id
_entity.type
_entity.pdbx_description
1 polymer ?
#
loop_
_entity_poly.entity_id
_entity_poly.type
_entity_poly.pdbx_seq_one_letter_code
_entity_poly.pdbx_strand_id
1 'polypeptide(L)'
;MKQKWQLIAEKFDELSQRERVLVAVAAIVVTGLIVYLPLESAINKHSKLTQQNQSIESENRISTQQIALYEQSLQQDPDTEYRQRLHNINQQNKKIDEQLSVQMVDMVPADHMPTLLAGLLSKVNGITLQSFTSIAPKPLLEVGDEKKINLYSHGIRLELVGDYFSVLRFIEAVEAMPNKLYWRSMDYRVDAYPKATISLELYTLSINKDFISVAKKD
;
A
#
# COMPACT_ATOMS: atom_id res chain seq x y z
N MET A 1 56.29 -3.04 74.13
CA MET A 1 56.19 -1.69 73.53
C MET A 1 56.86 -0.61 74.39
N LYS A 2 56.60 -0.51 75.71
CA LYS A 2 57.19 0.52 76.60
C LYS A 2 58.74 0.59 76.59
N GLN A 3 59.44 -0.54 76.59
CA GLN A 3 60.92 -0.58 76.51
C GLN A 3 61.50 -0.01 75.21
N LYS A 4 60.81 -0.20 74.07
CA LYS A 4 61.27 0.35 72.78
C LYS A 4 61.15 1.88 72.78
N TRP A 5 60.10 2.43 73.39
CA TRP A 5 59.93 3.88 73.58
C TRP A 5 60.99 4.48 74.51
N GLN A 6 61.38 3.76 75.56
CA GLN A 6 62.43 4.20 76.48
C GLN A 6 63.81 4.22 75.82
N LEU A 7 64.17 3.19 75.06
CA LEU A 7 65.43 3.15 74.28
C LEU A 7 65.51 4.25 73.21
N ILE A 8 64.38 4.59 72.59
CA ILE A 8 64.30 5.67 71.60
C ILE A 8 64.40 7.04 72.29
N ALA A 9 63.81 7.20 73.48
CA ALA A 9 63.92 8.42 74.27
C ALA A 9 65.34 8.66 74.79
N GLU A 10 66.01 7.61 75.26
CA GLU A 10 67.40 7.66 75.75
C GLU A 10 68.38 8.01 74.61
N LYS A 11 68.21 7.38 73.43
CA LYS A 11 68.94 7.77 72.23
C LYS A 11 68.65 9.20 71.82
N PHE A 12 67.39 9.65 71.85
CA PHE A 12 67.03 11.03 71.50
C PHE A 12 67.63 12.07 72.46
N ASP A 13 67.87 11.71 73.73
CA ASP A 13 68.51 12.59 74.71
C ASP A 13 70.03 12.69 74.56
N GLU A 14 70.69 11.67 74.02
CA GLU A 14 72.13 11.71 73.66
C GLU A 14 72.44 12.56 72.42
N LEU A 15 71.45 12.88 71.58
CA LEU A 15 71.66 13.67 70.36
C LEU A 15 71.89 15.16 70.67
N SER A 16 72.71 15.77 69.82
CA SER A 16 73.02 17.20 69.85
C SER A 16 71.74 18.04 69.67
N GLN A 17 71.70 19.23 70.28
CA GLN A 17 70.54 20.14 70.25
C GLN A 17 70.06 20.45 68.82
N ARG A 18 70.96 20.41 67.82
CA ARG A 18 70.64 20.61 66.40
C ARG A 18 69.92 19.41 65.77
N GLU A 19 70.29 18.20 66.17
CA GLU A 19 69.72 16.97 65.62
C GLU A 19 68.33 16.71 66.18
N ARG A 20 68.09 17.08 67.46
CA ARG A 20 66.78 17.05 68.11
C ARG A 20 65.73 17.88 67.34
N VAL A 21 66.13 19.08 66.90
CA VAL A 21 65.28 19.98 66.10
C VAL A 21 65.01 19.37 64.72
N LEU A 22 66.04 18.79 64.06
CA LEU A 22 65.88 18.12 62.77
C LEU A 22 64.90 16.96 62.83
N VAL A 23 64.96 16.12 63.86
CA VAL A 23 64.05 14.98 64.04
C VAL A 23 62.63 15.45 64.34
N ALA A 24 62.45 16.50 65.14
CA ALA A 24 61.13 17.06 65.41
C ALA A 24 60.47 17.64 64.14
N VAL A 25 61.23 18.38 63.33
CA VAL A 25 60.76 18.91 62.04
C VAL A 25 60.42 17.75 61.09
N ALA A 26 61.26 16.72 61.00
CA ALA A 26 61.00 15.56 60.16
C ALA A 26 59.73 14.80 60.59
N ALA A 27 59.49 14.64 61.90
CA ALA A 27 58.29 13.99 62.41
C ALA A 27 57.01 14.79 62.06
N ILE A 28 57.06 16.12 62.16
CA ILE A 28 55.93 16.99 61.77
C ILE A 28 55.66 16.87 60.26
N VAL A 29 56.71 16.89 59.43
CA VAL A 29 56.58 16.76 57.97
C VAL A 29 55.99 15.40 57.59
N VAL A 30 56.47 14.31 58.19
CA VAL A 30 55.94 12.95 57.92
C VAL A 30 54.48 12.83 58.35
N THR A 31 54.12 13.38 59.51
CA THR A 31 52.74 13.37 59.99
C THR A 31 51.82 14.18 59.08
N GLY A 32 52.26 15.36 58.63
CA GLY A 32 51.54 16.17 57.65
C GLY A 32 51.33 15.44 56.32
N LEU A 33 52.36 14.74 55.83
CA LEU A 33 52.28 13.97 54.59
C LEU A 33 51.28 12.80 54.67
N ILE A 34 51.25 12.08 55.79
CA ILE A 34 50.31 10.98 56.01
C ILE A 34 48.85 11.47 56.00
N VAL A 35 48.58 12.67 56.55
CA VAL A 35 47.24 13.26 56.57
C VAL A 35 46.85 13.87 55.21
N TYR A 36 47.82 14.40 54.46
CA TYR A 36 47.58 15.04 53.17
C TYR A 36 47.20 14.04 52.06
N LEU A 37 47.87 12.88 51.99
CA LEU A 37 47.64 11.87 50.95
C LEU A 37 46.18 11.36 50.80
N PRO A 38 45.43 11.01 51.88
CA PRO A 38 44.04 10.58 51.74
C PRO A 38 43.08 11.72 51.39
N LEU A 39 43.41 12.96 51.76
CA LEU A 39 42.56 14.12 51.52
C LEU A 39 42.47 14.44 50.02
N GLU A 40 43.57 14.36 49.30
CA GLU A 40 43.62 14.56 47.85
C GLU A 40 42.77 13.50 47.10
N SER A 41 42.84 12.25 47.54
CA SER A 41 42.01 11.16 46.98
C SER A 41 40.51 11.40 47.21
N ALA A 42 40.13 11.88 48.39
CA ALA A 42 38.75 12.18 48.72
C ALA A 42 38.19 13.34 47.87
N ILE A 43 38.95 14.43 47.71
CA ILE A 43 38.57 15.59 46.89
C ILE A 43 38.40 15.17 45.42
N ASN A 44 39.34 14.39 44.88
CA ASN A 44 39.27 13.89 43.51
C ASN A 44 38.09 12.94 43.27
N LYS A 45 37.74 12.10 44.26
CA LYS A 45 36.54 11.24 44.20
C LYS A 45 35.25 12.05 44.20
N HIS A 46 35.14 13.06 45.08
CA HIS A 46 33.99 13.95 45.11
C HIS A 46 33.81 14.70 43.79
N SER A 47 34.89 15.24 43.23
CA SER A 47 34.84 15.91 41.92
C SER A 47 34.34 14.98 40.81
N LYS A 48 34.86 13.74 40.74
CA LYS A 48 34.41 12.73 39.76
C LYS A 48 32.93 12.36 39.93
N LEU A 49 32.48 12.16 41.17
CA LEU A 49 31.08 11.83 41.46
C LEU A 49 30.14 12.99 41.10
N THR A 50 30.54 14.23 41.37
CA THR A 50 29.78 15.41 40.96
C THR A 50 29.70 15.52 39.44
N GLN A 51 30.81 15.28 38.74
CA GLN A 51 30.85 15.29 37.27
C GLN A 51 29.96 14.18 36.68
N GLN A 52 29.97 12.99 37.27
CA GLN A 52 29.08 11.89 36.87
C GLN A 52 27.61 12.24 37.09
N ASN A 53 27.25 12.78 38.25
CA ASN A 53 25.87 13.22 38.52
C ASN A 53 25.41 14.29 37.53
N GLN A 54 26.26 15.27 37.22
CA GLN A 54 25.93 16.29 36.21
C GLN A 54 25.73 15.67 34.82
N SER A 55 26.56 14.70 34.43
CA SER A 55 26.36 14.00 33.16
C SER A 55 25.05 13.20 33.12
N ILE A 56 24.72 12.49 34.21
CA ILE A 56 23.47 11.72 34.34
C ILE A 56 22.25 12.65 34.33
N GLU A 57 22.31 13.79 35.00
CA GLU A 57 21.24 14.80 34.97
C GLU A 57 21.03 15.36 33.56
N SER A 58 22.12 15.63 32.84
CA SER A 58 22.05 16.09 31.45
C SER A 58 21.43 15.03 30.53
N GLU A 59 21.79 13.75 30.72
CA GLU A 59 21.24 12.63 29.96
C GLU A 59 19.75 12.44 30.26
N ASN A 60 19.35 12.45 31.53
CA ASN A 60 17.94 12.41 31.93
C ASN A 60 17.13 13.56 31.34
N ARG A 61 17.69 14.77 31.29
CA ARG A 61 17.04 15.92 30.67
C ARG A 61 16.82 15.69 29.17
N ILE A 62 17.81 15.14 28.47
CA ILE A 62 17.69 14.80 27.04
C ILE A 62 16.64 13.72 26.83
N SER A 63 16.65 12.64 27.62
CA SER A 63 15.64 11.59 27.54
C SER A 63 14.23 12.13 27.80
N THR A 64 14.06 13.02 28.77
CA THR A 64 12.77 13.66 29.07
C THR A 64 12.29 14.52 27.89
N GLN A 65 13.19 15.25 27.24
CA GLN A 65 12.87 16.02 26.03
C GLN A 65 12.47 15.11 24.86
N GLN A 66 13.16 13.98 24.67
CA GLN A 66 12.81 13.01 23.64
C GLN A 66 11.42 12.39 23.90
N ILE A 67 11.11 12.02 25.14
CA ILE A 67 9.78 11.50 25.51
C ILE A 67 8.71 12.54 25.17
N ALA A 68 8.90 13.81 25.53
CA ALA A 68 7.95 14.86 25.20
C ALA A 68 7.74 15.03 23.68
N LEU A 69 8.80 14.92 22.88
CA LEU A 69 8.71 14.95 21.41
C LEU A 69 7.97 13.73 20.84
N TYR A 70 8.21 12.54 21.40
CA TYR A 70 7.48 11.33 21.02
C TYR A 70 6.00 11.40 21.41
N GLU A 71 5.67 11.89 22.60
CA GLU A 71 4.29 12.12 23.04
C GLU A 71 3.57 13.11 22.12
N GLN A 72 4.24 14.20 21.70
CA GLN A 72 3.68 15.15 20.73
C GLN A 72 3.45 14.48 19.37
N SER A 73 4.39 13.64 18.91
CA SER A 73 4.27 12.92 17.64
C SER A 73 3.18 11.85 17.67
N LEU A 74 2.91 11.23 18.83
CA LEU A 74 1.84 10.25 19.03
C LEU A 74 0.44 10.88 18.98
N GLN A 75 0.30 12.17 19.30
CA GLN A 75 -1.00 12.86 19.23
C GLN A 75 -1.45 13.16 17.80
N GLN A 76 -0.52 13.24 16.85
CA GLN A 76 -0.84 13.40 15.44
C GLN A 76 -0.88 12.02 14.78
N ASP A 77 -2.08 11.54 14.47
CA ASP A 77 -2.26 10.32 13.69
C ASP A 77 -1.74 10.58 12.25
N PRO A 78 -0.60 9.97 11.85
CA PRO A 78 0.03 10.21 10.54
C PRO A 78 -0.83 9.69 9.38
N ASP A 79 -1.80 8.81 9.65
CA ASP A 79 -2.67 8.23 8.63
C ASP A 79 -3.87 9.13 8.31
N THR A 80 -4.12 10.18 9.09
CA THR A 80 -5.30 11.06 8.90
C THR A 80 -5.35 11.67 7.50
N GLU A 81 -4.22 12.19 7.02
CA GLU A 81 -4.12 12.75 5.68
C GLU A 81 -4.33 11.69 4.59
N TYR A 82 -3.72 10.52 4.74
CA TYR A 82 -3.87 9.41 3.80
C TYR A 82 -5.31 8.88 3.75
N ARG A 83 -5.99 8.78 4.90
CA ARG A 83 -7.40 8.40 5.01
C ARG A 83 -8.30 9.41 4.30
N GLN A 84 -8.02 10.71 4.43
CA GLN A 84 -8.77 11.76 3.72
C GLN A 84 -8.56 11.69 2.21
N ARG A 85 -7.32 11.51 1.74
CA ARG A 85 -7.01 11.32 0.31
C ARG A 85 -7.70 10.08 -0.26
N LEU A 86 -7.63 8.96 0.45
CA LEU A 86 -8.31 7.72 0.08
C LEU A 86 -9.83 7.92 -0.01
N HIS A 87 -10.41 8.60 0.98
CA HIS A 87 -11.84 8.92 0.97
C HIS A 87 -12.22 9.77 -0.25
N ASN A 88 -11.46 10.82 -0.55
CA ASN A 88 -11.71 11.69 -1.71
C ASN A 88 -11.59 10.94 -3.04
N ILE A 89 -10.56 10.11 -3.20
CA ILE A 89 -10.36 9.30 -4.42
C ILE A 89 -11.52 8.30 -4.59
N ASN A 90 -11.93 7.63 -3.51
CA ASN A 90 -13.05 6.69 -3.58
C ASN A 90 -14.37 7.39 -3.94
N GLN A 91 -14.61 8.60 -3.44
CA GLN A 91 -15.76 9.40 -3.85
C GLN A 91 -15.69 9.81 -5.33
N GLN A 92 -14.51 10.16 -5.83
CA GLN A 92 -14.32 10.50 -7.25
C GLN A 92 -14.57 9.28 -8.14
N ASN A 93 -14.01 8.12 -7.80
CA ASN A 93 -14.27 6.86 -8.50
C ASN A 93 -15.76 6.55 -8.54
N LYS A 94 -16.45 6.64 -7.40
CA LYS A 94 -17.90 6.40 -7.35
C LYS A 94 -18.70 7.36 -8.25
N LYS A 95 -18.34 8.65 -8.28
CA LYS A 95 -19.00 9.63 -9.17
C LYS A 95 -18.75 9.32 -10.64
N ILE A 96 -17.52 8.93 -10.99
CA ILE A 96 -17.17 8.51 -12.35
C ILE A 96 -17.96 7.27 -12.72
N ASP A 97 -18.04 6.27 -11.84
CA ASP A 97 -18.81 5.04 -12.04
C ASP A 97 -20.31 5.33 -12.24
N GLU A 98 -20.89 6.26 -11.47
CA GLU A 98 -22.28 6.69 -11.63
C GLU A 98 -22.51 7.41 -12.97
N GLN A 99 -21.63 8.33 -13.36
CA GLN A 99 -21.69 9.02 -14.66
C GLN A 99 -21.56 8.05 -15.83
N LEU A 100 -20.63 7.12 -15.71
CA LEU A 100 -20.38 6.06 -16.67
C LEU A 100 -21.58 5.12 -16.76
N SER A 101 -22.16 4.71 -15.63
CA SER A 101 -23.35 3.85 -15.61
C SER A 101 -24.52 4.53 -16.31
N VAL A 102 -24.78 5.82 -16.06
CA VAL A 102 -25.84 6.60 -16.72
C VAL A 102 -25.61 6.74 -18.23
N GLN A 103 -24.35 6.87 -18.67
CA GLN A 103 -24.01 6.93 -20.09
C GLN A 103 -23.96 5.55 -20.77
N MET A 104 -23.74 4.48 -20.00
CA MET A 104 -23.54 3.10 -20.48
C MET A 104 -24.71 2.15 -20.17
N VAL A 105 -25.88 2.69 -19.77
CA VAL A 105 -27.15 1.94 -19.58
C VAL A 105 -27.53 1.07 -20.79
N ASP A 106 -26.99 1.35 -21.97
CA ASP A 106 -27.30 0.60 -23.21
C ASP A 106 -26.32 -0.53 -23.58
N MET A 107 -25.33 -0.85 -22.72
CA MET A 107 -24.34 -1.90 -23.00
C MET A 107 -24.79 -3.28 -22.50
N VAL A 108 -24.73 -4.31 -23.35
CA VAL A 108 -25.04 -5.69 -22.93
C VAL A 108 -23.86 -6.26 -22.15
N PRO A 109 -24.03 -6.73 -20.89
CA PRO A 109 -23.01 -7.50 -20.20
C PRO A 109 -22.74 -8.79 -20.98
N ALA A 110 -21.46 -9.05 -21.24
CA ALA A 110 -21.01 -10.10 -22.15
C ALA A 110 -21.51 -11.51 -21.73
N ASP A 111 -21.67 -11.73 -20.43
CA ASP A 111 -22.14 -12.98 -19.82
C ASP A 111 -23.59 -13.34 -20.17
N HIS A 112 -24.42 -12.37 -20.54
CA HIS A 112 -25.84 -12.59 -20.87
C HIS A 112 -26.12 -12.64 -22.39
N MET A 113 -25.11 -12.40 -23.22
CA MET A 113 -25.23 -12.33 -24.69
C MET A 113 -25.74 -13.64 -25.34
N PRO A 114 -25.22 -14.83 -24.99
CA PRO A 114 -25.70 -16.08 -25.61
C PRO A 114 -27.17 -16.37 -25.30
N THR A 115 -27.63 -16.06 -24.07
CA THR A 115 -29.01 -16.28 -23.65
C THR A 115 -29.98 -15.32 -24.34
N LEU A 116 -29.57 -14.04 -24.52
CA LEU A 116 -30.38 -13.06 -25.25
C LEU A 116 -30.57 -13.47 -26.71
N LEU A 117 -29.50 -13.88 -27.39
CA LEU A 117 -29.56 -14.31 -28.79
C LEU A 117 -30.32 -15.63 -28.96
N ALA A 118 -30.17 -16.58 -28.03
CA ALA A 118 -30.98 -17.80 -28.00
C ALA A 118 -32.47 -17.48 -27.80
N GLY A 119 -32.78 -16.49 -26.95
CA GLY A 119 -34.13 -15.97 -26.75
C GLY A 119 -34.72 -15.30 -28.00
N LEU A 120 -33.90 -14.67 -28.84
CA LEU A 120 -34.34 -14.10 -30.11
C LEU A 120 -34.55 -15.17 -31.18
N LEU A 121 -33.57 -16.06 -31.35
CA LEU A 121 -33.63 -17.15 -32.33
C LEU A 121 -34.82 -18.07 -32.07
N SER A 122 -35.21 -18.28 -30.81
CA SER A 122 -36.39 -19.08 -30.46
C SER A 122 -37.73 -18.41 -30.77
N LYS A 123 -37.77 -17.07 -30.90
CA LYS A 123 -39.00 -16.32 -31.22
C LYS A 123 -39.26 -16.22 -32.73
N VAL A 124 -38.22 -16.31 -33.55
CA VAL A 124 -38.36 -16.16 -35.01
C VAL A 124 -38.45 -17.52 -35.68
N ASN A 125 -39.65 -17.85 -36.15
CA ASN A 125 -39.89 -19.05 -36.94
C ASN A 125 -39.32 -18.89 -38.36
N GLY A 126 -38.73 -19.96 -38.90
CA GLY A 126 -38.23 -20.03 -40.28
C GLY A 126 -36.74 -19.73 -40.45
N ILE A 127 -35.98 -19.59 -39.35
CA ILE A 127 -34.53 -19.45 -39.36
C ILE A 127 -33.88 -20.60 -38.60
N THR A 128 -32.79 -21.12 -39.15
CA THR A 128 -31.92 -22.10 -38.50
C THR A 128 -30.53 -21.50 -38.32
N LEU A 129 -30.02 -21.51 -37.09
CA LEU A 129 -28.63 -21.14 -36.79
C LEU A 129 -27.71 -22.30 -37.17
N GLN A 130 -26.77 -22.06 -38.10
CA GLN A 130 -25.75 -23.02 -38.48
C GLN A 130 -24.47 -22.87 -37.65
N SER A 131 -24.02 -21.63 -37.44
CA SER A 131 -22.79 -21.35 -36.72
C SER A 131 -22.92 -20.10 -35.85
N PHE A 132 -22.31 -20.17 -34.67
CA PHE A 132 -22.11 -19.05 -33.75
C PHE A 132 -20.61 -18.96 -33.43
N THR A 133 -19.99 -17.84 -33.77
CA THR A 133 -18.57 -17.62 -33.49
C THR A 133 -18.37 -16.29 -32.77
N SER A 134 -17.63 -16.33 -31.66
CA SER A 134 -17.16 -15.14 -30.97
C SER A 134 -15.95 -14.52 -31.66
N ILE A 135 -15.94 -13.20 -31.80
CA ILE A 135 -14.80 -12.43 -32.31
C ILE A 135 -14.02 -11.88 -31.11
N ALA A 136 -12.70 -12.03 -31.12
CA ALA A 136 -11.85 -11.56 -30.02
C ALA A 136 -12.05 -10.05 -29.76
N PRO A 137 -12.15 -9.64 -28.49
CA PRO A 137 -12.43 -8.25 -28.14
C PRO A 137 -11.31 -7.32 -28.59
N LYS A 138 -11.68 -6.20 -29.22
CA LYS A 138 -10.71 -5.18 -29.65
C LYS A 138 -10.83 -3.93 -28.76
N PRO A 139 -9.73 -3.45 -28.16
CA PRO A 139 -9.74 -2.18 -27.43
C PRO A 139 -10.05 -1.05 -28.42
N LEU A 140 -11.02 -0.21 -28.08
CA LEU A 140 -11.41 0.95 -28.89
C LEU A 140 -10.63 2.21 -28.54
N LEU A 141 -9.99 2.21 -27.37
CA LEU A 141 -9.19 3.32 -26.87
C LEU A 141 -7.78 2.80 -26.60
N GLU A 142 -6.82 3.16 -27.44
CA GLU A 142 -5.39 3.02 -27.13
C GLU A 142 -4.95 4.24 -26.31
N VAL A 143 -5.35 4.28 -25.04
CA VAL A 143 -4.86 5.32 -24.12
C VAL A 143 -3.47 4.88 -23.65
N GLY A 144 -2.43 5.60 -24.06
CA GLY A 144 -1.04 5.28 -23.73
C GLY A 144 -0.79 5.13 -22.23
N ASP A 145 -0.06 4.06 -21.88
CA ASP A 145 0.59 3.64 -20.62
C ASP A 145 -0.07 3.88 -19.24
N GLU A 146 -1.18 4.59 -19.13
CA GLU A 146 -1.92 4.76 -17.89
C GLU A 146 -3.32 4.18 -18.02
N LYS A 147 -3.51 3.03 -17.36
CA LYS A 147 -4.74 2.25 -17.22
C LYS A 147 -5.95 3.13 -16.82
N LYS A 148 -6.59 3.75 -17.80
CA LYS A 148 -7.88 4.44 -17.67
C LYS A 148 -8.86 3.74 -18.60
N ILE A 149 -9.65 2.85 -18.01
CA ILE A 149 -10.88 2.24 -18.56
C ILE A 149 -10.77 1.85 -20.04
N ASN A 150 -10.38 0.60 -20.28
CA ASN A 150 -10.33 0.06 -21.63
C ASN A 150 -11.76 -0.27 -22.09
N LEU A 151 -12.28 0.50 -23.05
CA LEU A 151 -13.50 0.17 -23.76
C LEU A 151 -13.19 -0.94 -24.78
N TYR A 152 -13.89 -2.07 -24.69
CA TYR A 152 -13.76 -3.20 -25.59
C TYR A 152 -14.97 -3.29 -26.52
N SER A 153 -14.70 -3.53 -27.80
CA SER A 153 -15.72 -3.97 -28.75
C SER A 153 -15.76 -5.49 -28.77
N HIS A 154 -16.96 -6.03 -28.65
CA HIS A 154 -17.24 -7.45 -28.55
C HIS A 154 -18.07 -7.86 -29.74
N GLY A 155 -17.50 -8.68 -30.62
CA GLY A 155 -18.15 -9.06 -31.87
C GLY A 155 -18.61 -10.51 -31.87
N ILE A 156 -19.68 -10.78 -32.60
CA ILE A 156 -20.16 -12.13 -32.91
C ILE A 156 -20.43 -12.25 -34.40
N ARG A 157 -20.21 -13.45 -34.93
CA ARG A 157 -20.62 -13.83 -36.27
C ARG A 157 -21.65 -14.95 -36.18
N LEU A 158 -22.78 -14.73 -36.83
CA LEU A 158 -23.89 -15.67 -36.94
C LEU A 158 -24.01 -16.13 -38.39
N GLU A 159 -24.07 -17.45 -38.60
CA GLU A 159 -24.46 -18.02 -39.89
C GLU A 159 -25.87 -18.60 -39.77
N LEU A 160 -26.79 -18.04 -40.54
CA LEU A 160 -28.23 -18.34 -40.48
C LEU A 160 -28.70 -18.86 -41.84
N VAL A 161 -29.69 -19.74 -41.84
CA VAL A 161 -30.42 -20.14 -43.05
C VAL A 161 -31.91 -19.97 -42.85
N GLY A 162 -32.57 -19.31 -43.80
CA GLY A 162 -34.01 -19.08 -43.78
C GLY A 162 -34.54 -18.52 -45.10
N ASP A 163 -35.86 -18.34 -45.19
CA ASP A 163 -36.46 -17.57 -46.27
C ASP A 163 -36.34 -16.06 -46.03
N TYR A 164 -36.45 -15.28 -47.10
CA TYR A 164 -36.30 -13.82 -47.06
C TYR A 164 -37.14 -13.14 -45.96
N PHE A 165 -38.41 -13.51 -45.81
CA PHE A 165 -39.29 -12.86 -44.84
C PHE A 165 -38.94 -13.25 -43.41
N SER A 166 -38.54 -14.49 -43.18
CA SER A 166 -38.04 -14.93 -41.88
C SER A 166 -36.78 -14.17 -41.49
N VAL A 167 -35.83 -14.04 -42.41
CA VAL A 167 -34.60 -13.25 -42.21
C VAL A 167 -34.91 -11.79 -41.90
N LEU A 168 -35.80 -11.16 -42.67
CA LEU A 168 -36.20 -9.77 -42.44
C LEU A 168 -36.76 -9.58 -41.03
N ARG A 169 -37.68 -10.45 -40.58
CA ARG A 169 -38.24 -10.40 -39.21
C ARG A 169 -37.16 -10.56 -38.15
N PHE A 170 -36.15 -11.37 -38.40
CA PHE A 170 -35.03 -11.53 -37.46
C PHE A 170 -34.18 -10.27 -37.36
N ILE A 171 -33.85 -9.64 -38.48
CA ILE A 171 -33.11 -8.37 -38.46
C ILE A 171 -33.92 -7.29 -37.76
N GLU A 172 -35.22 -7.16 -38.04
CA GLU A 172 -36.12 -6.23 -37.35
C GLU A 172 -36.16 -6.48 -35.83
N ALA A 173 -36.20 -7.75 -35.42
CA ALA A 173 -36.18 -8.14 -34.01
C ALA A 173 -34.84 -7.82 -33.32
N VAL A 174 -33.72 -7.94 -34.04
CA VAL A 174 -32.39 -7.57 -33.56
C VAL A 174 -32.27 -6.05 -33.42
N GLU A 175 -32.74 -5.28 -34.41
CA GLU A 175 -32.71 -3.80 -34.38
C GLU A 175 -33.63 -3.20 -33.32
N ALA A 176 -34.76 -3.84 -33.03
CA ALA A 176 -35.71 -3.41 -32.01
C ALA A 176 -35.26 -3.71 -30.57
N MET A 177 -34.10 -4.34 -30.36
CA MET A 177 -33.62 -4.64 -29.02
C MET A 177 -33.28 -3.36 -28.24
N PRO A 178 -33.66 -3.28 -26.94
CA PRO A 178 -33.36 -2.13 -26.11
C PRO A 178 -31.85 -1.96 -25.86
N ASN A 179 -31.10 -3.07 -25.88
CA ASN A 179 -29.67 -3.03 -25.68
C ASN A 179 -28.98 -2.87 -27.05
N LYS A 180 -28.06 -1.92 -27.17
CA LYS A 180 -27.44 -1.52 -28.45
C LYS A 180 -26.52 -2.61 -29.00
N LEU A 181 -27.10 -3.56 -29.74
CA LEU A 181 -26.40 -4.43 -30.66
C LEU A 181 -26.37 -3.75 -32.01
N TYR A 182 -25.17 -3.53 -32.53
CA TYR A 182 -24.97 -2.92 -33.82
C TYR A 182 -24.56 -3.99 -34.82
N TRP A 183 -25.10 -3.96 -36.04
CA TRP A 183 -24.62 -4.80 -37.11
C TRP A 183 -23.42 -4.13 -37.81
N ARG A 184 -22.37 -4.90 -38.08
CA ARG A 184 -21.16 -4.44 -38.80
C ARG A 184 -21.23 -4.78 -40.28
N SER A 185 -21.65 -6.00 -40.58
CA SER A 185 -21.80 -6.47 -41.95
C SER A 185 -22.87 -7.56 -42.02
N MET A 186 -23.49 -7.67 -43.18
CA MET A 186 -24.46 -8.71 -43.50
C MET A 186 -24.23 -9.17 -44.94
N ASP A 187 -23.93 -10.44 -45.10
CA ASP A 187 -23.85 -11.09 -46.42
C ASP A 187 -25.08 -11.98 -46.60
N TYR A 188 -25.87 -11.71 -47.63
CA TYR A 188 -27.07 -12.49 -47.98
C TYR A 188 -26.85 -13.21 -49.30
N ARG A 189 -26.91 -14.54 -49.30
CA ARG A 189 -26.68 -15.38 -50.48
C ARG A 189 -27.83 -16.37 -50.68
N VAL A 190 -28.41 -16.39 -51.88
CA VAL A 190 -29.44 -17.37 -52.24
C VAL A 190 -28.78 -18.49 -53.02
N ASP A 191 -28.50 -19.61 -52.37
CA ASP A 191 -27.94 -20.79 -53.04
C ASP A 191 -29.04 -21.56 -53.78
N ALA A 192 -30.20 -21.78 -53.13
CA ALA A 192 -31.37 -22.45 -53.72
C ALA A 192 -32.67 -21.87 -53.17
N TYR A 193 -33.45 -21.20 -54.02
CA TYR A 193 -34.74 -20.60 -53.64
C TYR A 193 -35.69 -21.65 -53.04
N PRO A 194 -36.43 -21.33 -51.95
CA PRO A 194 -36.54 -20.03 -51.27
C PRO A 194 -35.53 -19.79 -50.13
N LYS A 195 -34.55 -20.67 -49.94
CA LYS A 195 -33.61 -20.59 -48.81
C LYS A 195 -32.41 -19.72 -49.16
N ALA A 196 -32.04 -18.87 -48.22
CA ALA A 196 -30.84 -18.06 -48.26
C ALA A 196 -29.94 -18.36 -47.07
N THR A 197 -28.65 -18.23 -47.28
CA THR A 197 -27.58 -18.27 -46.28
C THR A 197 -27.19 -16.83 -45.94
N ILE A 198 -27.14 -16.51 -44.64
CA ILE A 198 -26.89 -15.17 -44.12
C ILE A 198 -25.72 -15.24 -43.17
N SER A 199 -24.69 -14.44 -43.42
CA SER A 199 -23.60 -14.20 -42.46
C SER A 199 -23.78 -12.81 -41.89
N LEU A 200 -24.11 -12.73 -40.60
CA LEU A 200 -24.37 -11.48 -39.88
C LEU A 200 -23.29 -11.28 -38.82
N GLU A 201 -22.64 -10.11 -38.85
CA GLU A 201 -21.72 -9.70 -37.80
C GLU A 201 -22.37 -8.65 -36.91
N LEU A 202 -22.48 -8.94 -35.62
CA LEU A 202 -22.99 -8.01 -34.61
C LEU A 202 -21.89 -7.61 -33.66
N TYR A 203 -21.94 -6.40 -33.11
CA TYR A 203 -21.05 -5.91 -32.08
C TYR A 203 -21.79 -5.21 -30.95
N THR A 204 -21.25 -5.35 -29.75
CA THR A 204 -21.61 -4.55 -28.59
C THR A 204 -20.36 -3.94 -27.99
N LEU A 205 -20.56 -2.94 -27.13
CA LEU A 205 -19.49 -2.23 -26.44
C LEU A 205 -19.56 -2.62 -24.96
N SER A 206 -18.42 -2.89 -24.33
CA SER A 206 -18.34 -3.18 -22.90
C SER A 206 -17.02 -2.69 -22.30
N ILE A 207 -17.04 -2.36 -21.01
CA ILE A 207 -15.85 -2.05 -20.21
C ILE A 207 -15.10 -3.32 -19.75
N ASN A 208 -15.73 -4.48 -19.86
CA ASN A 208 -15.13 -5.75 -19.50
C ASN A 208 -14.32 -6.31 -20.67
N LYS A 209 -13.11 -6.80 -20.38
CA LYS A 209 -12.26 -7.49 -21.36
C LYS A 209 -12.84 -8.85 -21.75
N ASP A 210 -13.53 -9.51 -20.84
CA ASP A 210 -14.03 -10.87 -21.05
C ASP A 210 -15.39 -10.83 -21.74
N PHE A 211 -15.49 -11.53 -22.89
CA PHE A 211 -16.71 -11.56 -23.71
C PHE A 211 -17.72 -12.63 -23.28
N ILE A 212 -17.26 -13.71 -22.64
CA ILE A 212 -18.10 -14.80 -22.16
C ILE A 212 -17.45 -15.33 -20.88
N SER A 213 -17.96 -14.93 -19.71
CA SER A 213 -17.63 -15.63 -18.47
C SER A 213 -18.47 -16.90 -18.39
N VAL A 214 -17.83 -18.01 -18.01
CA VAL A 214 -18.56 -19.25 -17.73
C VAL A 214 -19.51 -18.96 -16.58
N ALA A 215 -20.82 -19.11 -16.81
CA ALA A 215 -21.86 -18.78 -15.86
C ALA A 215 -21.47 -19.22 -14.44
N LYS A 216 -21.36 -18.26 -13.52
CA LYS A 216 -21.09 -18.55 -12.12
C LYS A 216 -22.29 -19.33 -11.62
N LYS A 217 -22.06 -20.59 -11.27
CA LYS A 217 -23.06 -21.46 -10.67
C LYS A 217 -23.26 -20.95 -9.24
N ASP A 218 -24.44 -20.41 -8.96
CA ASP A 218 -24.89 -20.14 -7.59
C ASP A 218 -24.91 -21.42 -6.75
#